data_AF-A0A926JT10-F1
#
_entry.id   AF-A0A926JT10-F1
#
_cell.length_a   1.000
_cell.length_b   1.000
_cell.length_c   1.000
_cell.angle_alpha   90.00
_cell.angle_beta   90.00
_cell.angle_gamma   90.00
#
_symmetry.space_group_name_H-M   'P 1'
#
loop_
_entity.id
_entity.type
_entity.pdbx_description
1 polymer ?
#
loop_
_entity_poly.entity_id
_entity_poly.type
_entity_poly.pdbx_seq_one_letter_code
_entity_poly.pdbx_strand_id
1 'polypeptide(L)'
;MKPTYLITAFFALAGLSCSDQDQDMPQMEEAPVSKEFSVSTPTNDVTFSYTDESSFVSRLSSYGYKTPVQLNLNRTASKSGYNSVYGFNIPADRQVTGFKWNSGDEQTTDWRPQGITGFQWGGRRFLLTTWYGIGPAQIPGVENKHKGVRVSLVDITDMNNIKYRHILLVQDKNNRFYKEDSAYTQLGEFGPVRIHAGGVA
;
A
#
# COMPACT_ATOMS: atom_id res chain seq x y z
N MET A 1 28.01 -44.90 -4.27
CA MET A 1 26.94 -44.90 -5.29
C MET A 1 25.63 -44.56 -4.60
N LYS A 2 24.96 -43.47 -5.02
CA LYS A 2 23.62 -43.08 -4.54
C LYS A 2 22.60 -43.54 -5.59
N PRO A 3 21.46 -44.16 -5.24
CA PRO A 3 20.42 -44.43 -6.21
C PRO A 3 19.58 -43.16 -6.44
N THR A 4 19.53 -42.75 -7.71
CA THR A 4 18.61 -41.77 -8.28
C THR A 4 17.37 -42.53 -8.74
N TYR A 5 16.18 -42.11 -8.34
CA TYR A 5 14.93 -42.61 -8.91
C TYR A 5 14.35 -41.58 -9.88
N LEU A 6 14.25 -41.97 -11.15
CA LEU A 6 13.39 -41.35 -12.16
C LEU A 6 11.94 -41.73 -11.87
N ILE A 7 11.01 -40.78 -11.98
CA ILE A 7 9.63 -41.09 -12.34
C ILE A 7 9.17 -40.11 -13.43
N THR A 8 8.76 -40.72 -14.53
CA THR A 8 8.28 -40.14 -15.78
C THR A 8 6.82 -39.70 -15.64
N ALA A 9 6.48 -38.66 -16.41
CA ALA A 9 5.17 -38.02 -16.51
C ALA A 9 4.06 -38.91 -17.08
N PHE A 10 2.81 -38.57 -16.77
CA PHE A 10 1.67 -38.77 -17.68
C PHE A 10 0.65 -37.64 -17.53
N PHE A 11 0.30 -37.03 -18.67
CA PHE A 11 -0.84 -36.12 -18.85
C PHE A 11 -2.10 -36.94 -19.15
N ALA A 12 -3.25 -36.53 -18.61
CA ALA A 12 -4.55 -36.82 -19.22
C ALA A 12 -5.56 -35.71 -18.88
N LEU A 13 -6.10 -35.09 -19.93
CA LEU A 13 -7.30 -34.24 -19.92
C LEU A 13 -8.55 -35.11 -19.71
N ALA A 14 -9.58 -34.58 -19.02
CA ALA A 14 -10.93 -34.36 -19.56
C ALA A 14 -11.99 -34.14 -18.46
N GLY A 15 -12.98 -33.29 -18.75
CA GLY A 15 -14.39 -33.53 -18.40
C GLY A 15 -15.01 -32.68 -17.29
N LEU A 16 -15.82 -31.68 -17.70
CA LEU A 16 -16.90 -31.09 -16.90
C LEU A 16 -18.04 -32.11 -16.69
N SER A 17 -18.61 -32.19 -15.49
CA SER A 17 -20.08 -32.28 -15.26
C SER A 17 -20.39 -32.24 -13.76
N CYS A 18 -21.31 -31.36 -13.36
CA CYS A 18 -22.03 -31.48 -12.09
C CYS A 18 -22.96 -32.69 -12.14
N SER A 19 -23.00 -33.47 -11.06
CA SER A 19 -24.16 -34.26 -10.64
C SER A 19 -24.07 -34.49 -9.14
N ASP A 20 -25.09 -34.03 -8.41
CA ASP A 20 -25.25 -34.21 -6.98
C ASP A 20 -25.24 -35.70 -6.61
N GLN A 21 -24.39 -36.05 -5.64
CA GLN A 21 -24.54 -37.27 -4.86
C GLN A 21 -24.44 -36.92 -3.37
N ASP A 22 -25.61 -36.95 -2.73
CA ASP A 22 -25.77 -37.03 -1.28
C ASP A 22 -25.18 -38.34 -0.76
N GLN A 23 -24.05 -38.30 -0.04
CA GLN A 23 -23.68 -39.28 0.98
C GLN A 23 -22.73 -38.65 2.02
N ASP A 24 -23.23 -38.50 3.24
CA ASP A 24 -22.57 -38.36 4.55
C ASP A 24 -21.32 -37.48 4.70
N MET A 25 -21.56 -36.19 4.96
CA MET A 25 -20.63 -35.32 5.67
C MET A 25 -20.80 -35.52 7.19
N PRO A 26 -19.72 -35.63 7.98
CA PRO A 26 -19.80 -35.72 9.44
C PRO A 26 -20.47 -34.46 10.01
N GLN A 27 -21.41 -34.65 10.95
CA GLN A 27 -22.09 -33.57 11.67
C GLN A 27 -21.05 -32.61 12.27
N MET A 28 -20.93 -31.43 11.67
CA MET A 28 -20.33 -30.28 12.35
C MET A 28 -21.36 -29.80 13.37
N GLU A 29 -21.02 -29.94 14.64
CA GLU A 29 -21.74 -29.35 15.76
C GLU A 29 -21.85 -27.83 15.52
N GLU A 30 -23.08 -27.32 15.42
CA GLU A 30 -23.33 -25.88 15.25
C GLU A 30 -22.68 -25.10 16.39
N ALA A 31 -21.88 -24.09 16.03
CA ALA A 31 -21.39 -23.12 17.01
C ALA A 31 -22.61 -22.45 17.68
N PRO A 32 -22.63 -22.28 19.01
CA PRO A 32 -23.79 -21.74 19.70
C PRO A 32 -24.09 -20.32 19.21
N VAL A 33 -25.27 -20.15 18.62
CA VAL A 33 -25.88 -18.85 18.32
C VAL A 33 -26.31 -18.23 19.64
N SER A 34 -25.48 -17.35 20.20
CA SER A 34 -25.93 -16.22 21.04
C SER A 34 -24.75 -15.38 21.52
N LYS A 35 -24.36 -14.41 20.71
CA LYS A 35 -24.10 -13.07 21.25
C LYS A 35 -24.88 -12.11 20.38
N GLU A 36 -25.94 -11.55 20.95
CA GLU A 36 -26.60 -10.38 20.39
C GLU A 36 -25.52 -9.34 20.09
N PHE A 37 -25.33 -9.04 18.81
CA PHE A 37 -24.51 -7.92 18.41
C PHE A 37 -25.34 -6.68 18.75
N SER A 38 -25.05 -6.07 19.90
CA SER A 38 -25.61 -4.75 20.20
C SER A 38 -25.12 -3.80 19.12
N VAL A 39 -26.01 -3.42 18.21
CA VAL A 39 -25.75 -2.33 17.27
C VAL A 39 -25.55 -1.11 18.14
N SER A 40 -24.28 -0.71 18.34
CA SER A 40 -23.97 0.56 18.95
C SER A 40 -24.67 1.63 18.13
N THR A 41 -25.57 2.36 18.76
CA THR A 41 -26.13 3.60 18.23
C THR A 41 -24.99 4.42 17.62
N PRO A 42 -25.14 4.96 16.39
CA PRO A 42 -24.11 5.82 15.82
C PRO A 42 -23.96 7.00 16.77
N THR A 43 -22.80 7.11 17.41
CA THR A 43 -22.45 8.30 18.15
C THR A 43 -22.35 9.42 17.13
N ASN A 44 -23.31 10.34 17.17
CA ASN A 44 -23.32 11.54 16.32
C ASN A 44 -22.17 12.52 16.65
N ASP A 45 -21.25 12.15 17.55
CA ASP A 45 -20.12 12.98 18.00
C ASP A 45 -18.80 12.55 17.35
N VAL A 46 -18.78 12.22 16.06
CA VAL A 46 -17.52 12.31 15.30
C VAL A 46 -17.24 13.78 15.08
N THR A 47 -16.70 14.43 16.10
CA THR A 47 -16.22 15.80 15.99
C THR A 47 -14.94 15.77 15.17
N PHE A 48 -15.02 16.06 13.88
CA PHE A 48 -13.85 16.32 13.06
C PHE A 48 -13.26 17.66 13.48
N SER A 49 -12.38 17.63 14.48
CA SER A 49 -11.57 18.79 14.82
C SER A 49 -10.51 18.97 13.72
N TYR A 50 -10.69 19.99 12.89
CA TYR A 50 -9.65 20.47 12.00
C TYR A 50 -8.48 20.99 12.85
N THR A 51 -7.29 20.45 12.64
CA THR A 51 -6.06 21.03 13.16
C THR A 51 -5.48 21.93 12.07
N ASP A 52 -5.40 23.23 12.33
CA ASP A 52 -4.71 24.16 11.45
C ASP A 52 -3.19 23.99 11.59
N GLU A 53 -2.56 23.37 10.60
CA GLU A 53 -1.11 23.16 10.53
C GLU A 53 -0.38 24.32 9.79
N SER A 54 -1.07 25.41 9.42
CA SER A 54 -0.49 26.50 8.64
C SER A 54 0.71 27.17 9.32
N SER A 55 0.66 27.33 10.63
CA SER A 55 1.77 27.88 11.43
C SER A 55 2.98 26.96 11.40
N PHE A 56 2.78 25.64 11.50
CA PHE A 56 3.81 24.63 11.35
C PHE A 56 4.42 24.67 9.94
N VAL A 57 3.59 24.62 8.89
CA VAL A 57 4.05 24.69 7.50
C VAL A 57 4.84 25.98 7.24
N SER A 58 4.37 27.11 7.76
CA SER A 58 5.02 28.42 7.60
C SER A 58 6.40 28.45 8.25
N ARG A 59 6.58 27.83 9.43
CA ARG A 59 7.91 27.68 10.06
C ARG A 59 8.88 26.89 9.19
N LEU A 60 8.38 25.93 8.40
CA LEU A 60 9.21 25.12 7.51
C LEU A 60 9.64 25.85 6.23
N SER A 61 9.05 27.01 5.93
CA SER A 61 9.38 27.77 4.71
C SER A 61 10.87 28.14 4.61
N SER A 62 11.55 28.29 5.77
CA SER A 62 12.99 28.53 5.86
C SER A 62 13.85 27.39 5.30
N TYR A 63 13.36 26.14 5.33
CA TYR A 63 14.01 24.99 4.71
C TYR A 63 13.76 24.92 3.19
N GLY A 64 12.82 25.72 2.68
CA GLY A 64 12.39 25.75 1.29
C GLY A 64 11.48 24.58 0.90
N TYR A 65 10.66 24.80 -0.13
CA TYR A 65 9.81 23.75 -0.71
C TYR A 65 10.40 23.25 -2.03
N LYS A 66 10.32 21.94 -2.26
CA LYS A 66 10.66 21.33 -3.54
C LYS A 66 9.39 20.98 -4.29
N THR A 67 9.35 21.36 -5.56
CA THR A 67 8.35 20.87 -6.52
C THR A 67 8.67 19.42 -6.92
N PRO A 68 7.69 18.68 -7.48
CA PRO A 68 7.91 17.31 -7.96
C PRO A 68 9.13 17.16 -8.88
N VAL A 69 9.39 18.16 -9.73
CA VAL A 69 10.50 18.12 -10.69
C VAL A 69 11.87 18.38 -10.05
N GLN A 70 11.92 18.99 -8.87
CA GLN A 70 13.14 19.27 -8.11
C GLN A 70 13.51 18.14 -7.15
N LEU A 71 12.63 17.16 -6.93
CA LEU A 71 12.92 16.01 -6.08
C LEU A 71 13.84 15.03 -6.80
N ASN A 72 14.93 14.64 -6.12
CA ASN A 72 15.84 13.61 -6.61
C ASN A 72 15.14 12.23 -6.57
N LEU A 73 14.64 11.72 -7.69
CA LEU A 73 14.02 10.40 -7.75
C LEU A 73 15.10 9.32 -7.72
N ASN A 74 15.33 8.74 -6.54
CA ASN A 74 16.50 7.93 -6.22
C ASN A 74 16.29 6.40 -6.32
N ARG A 75 15.20 5.97 -6.94
CA ARG A 75 14.85 4.56 -7.17
C ARG A 75 14.38 4.40 -8.61
N THR A 76 14.47 3.18 -9.13
CA THR A 76 14.11 2.86 -10.53
C THR A 76 13.06 1.77 -10.55
N ALA A 77 12.03 1.96 -11.37
CA ALA A 77 10.99 0.98 -11.64
C ALA A 77 11.15 0.43 -13.07
N SER A 78 10.44 -0.65 -13.40
CA SER A 78 10.54 -1.26 -14.72
C SER A 78 9.16 -1.65 -15.26
N LYS A 79 8.95 -1.46 -16.56
CA LYS A 79 7.78 -2.03 -17.26
C LYS A 79 7.95 -3.51 -17.59
N SER A 80 9.11 -4.12 -17.32
CA SER A 80 9.40 -5.51 -17.72
C SER A 80 8.39 -6.49 -17.13
N GLY A 81 7.66 -7.19 -18.00
CA GLY A 81 6.60 -8.13 -17.63
C GLY A 81 5.22 -7.49 -17.53
N TYR A 82 5.09 -6.17 -17.73
CA TYR A 82 3.85 -5.40 -17.70
C TYR A 82 3.58 -4.72 -19.05
N ASN A 83 3.76 -5.49 -20.12
CA ASN A 83 3.67 -5.01 -21.50
C ASN A 83 2.23 -5.05 -22.06
N SER A 84 1.30 -5.65 -21.32
CA SER A 84 -0.08 -5.89 -21.73
C SER A 84 -0.98 -5.73 -20.50
N VAL A 85 -1.97 -4.82 -20.59
CA VAL A 85 -2.99 -4.70 -19.54
C VAL A 85 -3.88 -5.94 -19.59
N TYR A 86 -4.06 -6.58 -18.43
CA TYR A 86 -5.06 -7.61 -18.27
C TYR A 86 -6.31 -6.97 -17.69
N GLY A 87 -7.40 -7.01 -18.47
CA GLY A 87 -8.70 -6.52 -18.06
C GLY A 87 -9.76 -6.98 -19.04
N PHE A 88 -10.97 -7.24 -18.56
CA PHE A 88 -12.08 -7.60 -19.42
C PHE A 88 -12.50 -6.36 -20.24
N ASN A 89 -12.63 -6.50 -21.55
CA ASN A 89 -13.09 -5.44 -22.47
C ASN A 89 -12.31 -4.11 -22.41
N ILE A 90 -10.97 -4.12 -22.35
CA ILE A 90 -10.18 -2.91 -22.59
C ILE A 90 -9.95 -2.77 -24.11
N PRO A 91 -10.55 -1.76 -24.78
CA PRO A 91 -10.31 -1.50 -26.20
C PRO A 91 -8.82 -1.33 -26.51
N ALA A 92 -8.38 -1.75 -27.70
CA ALA A 92 -6.96 -1.72 -28.09
C ALA A 92 -6.35 -0.31 -28.01
N ASP A 93 -7.13 0.72 -28.33
CA ASP A 93 -6.77 2.14 -28.25
C ASP A 93 -6.71 2.69 -26.80
N ARG A 94 -7.15 1.90 -25.81
CA ARG A 94 -7.16 2.25 -24.39
C ARG A 94 -6.27 1.35 -23.53
N GLN A 95 -5.47 0.49 -24.16
CA GLN A 95 -4.47 -0.29 -23.45
C GLN A 95 -3.37 0.64 -22.93
N VAL A 96 -3.10 0.58 -21.63
CA VAL A 96 -2.04 1.33 -20.95
C VAL A 96 -0.84 0.42 -20.64
N THR A 97 0.27 0.99 -20.19
CA THR A 97 1.43 0.20 -19.75
C THR A 97 1.56 0.30 -18.24
N GLY A 98 1.70 -0.85 -17.58
CA GLY A 98 1.99 -0.90 -16.15
C GLY A 98 3.49 -0.87 -15.88
N PHE A 99 3.86 -0.82 -14.61
CA PHE A 99 5.23 -1.02 -14.18
C PHE A 99 5.25 -1.77 -12.84
N LYS A 100 6.40 -2.33 -12.51
CA LYS A 100 6.73 -2.87 -11.19
C LYS A 100 7.75 -2.00 -10.48
N TRP A 101 7.62 -1.94 -9.17
CA TRP A 101 8.63 -1.38 -8.27
C TRP A 101 9.95 -2.15 -8.40
N ASN A 102 11.04 -1.63 -7.82
CA ASN A 102 12.24 -2.45 -7.70
C ASN A 102 11.98 -3.66 -6.78
N SER A 103 12.83 -4.69 -6.88
CA SER A 103 12.62 -5.97 -6.19
C SER A 103 12.40 -5.82 -4.67
N GLY A 104 13.15 -4.95 -4.01
CA GLY A 104 13.00 -4.73 -2.56
C GLY A 104 11.69 -4.05 -2.16
N ASP A 105 11.16 -3.14 -2.98
CA ASP A 105 9.89 -2.47 -2.69
C ASP A 105 8.68 -3.32 -3.10
N GLU A 106 8.81 -4.14 -4.14
CA GLU A 106 7.78 -5.10 -4.57
C GLU A 106 7.57 -6.21 -3.54
N GLN A 107 8.65 -6.71 -2.94
CA GLN A 107 8.63 -7.87 -2.03
C GLN A 107 8.44 -7.47 -0.56
N THR A 108 8.23 -6.19 -0.26
CA THR A 108 8.16 -5.74 1.12
C THR A 108 6.94 -6.31 1.85
N THR A 109 7.17 -6.88 3.02
CA THR A 109 6.12 -7.31 3.95
C THR A 109 5.69 -6.20 4.90
N ASP A 110 6.36 -5.05 4.86
CA ASP A 110 6.22 -4.00 5.87
C ASP A 110 5.35 -2.83 5.39
N TRP A 111 5.05 -2.78 4.09
CA TRP A 111 4.28 -1.71 3.48
C TRP A 111 3.20 -2.28 2.57
N ARG A 112 2.03 -1.63 2.57
CA ARG A 112 0.92 -1.96 1.69
C ARG A 112 0.50 -0.72 0.92
N PRO A 113 0.48 -0.77 -0.43
CA PRO A 113 -0.06 0.33 -1.21
C PRO A 113 -1.58 0.38 -1.06
N GLN A 114 -2.17 1.57 -1.07
CA GLN A 114 -3.61 1.73 -0.83
C GLN A 114 -4.31 2.64 -1.85
N GLY A 115 -3.70 3.75 -2.23
CA GLY A 115 -4.25 4.69 -3.21
C GLY A 115 -3.27 4.99 -4.34
N ILE A 116 -3.81 5.31 -5.52
CA ILE A 116 -3.05 5.77 -6.67
C ILE A 116 -3.79 6.91 -7.37
N THR A 117 -3.06 7.98 -7.71
CA THR A 117 -3.54 9.05 -8.59
C THR A 117 -2.44 9.46 -9.59
N GLY A 118 -2.82 10.17 -10.64
CA GLY A 118 -1.91 10.70 -11.65
C GLY A 118 -2.11 12.19 -11.87
N PHE A 119 -1.02 12.91 -12.13
CA PHE A 119 -1.05 14.35 -12.41
C PHE A 119 0.09 14.77 -13.34
N GLN A 120 0.02 16.00 -13.85
CA GLN A 120 1.08 16.59 -14.67
C GLN A 120 1.67 17.81 -13.98
N TRP A 121 2.99 17.98 -14.06
CA TRP A 121 3.69 19.14 -13.53
C TRP A 121 4.96 19.43 -14.32
N GLY A 122 5.13 20.68 -14.79
CA GLY A 122 6.33 21.09 -15.51
C GLY A 122 6.66 20.23 -16.74
N GLY A 123 5.64 19.83 -17.50
CA GLY A 123 5.78 18.97 -18.68
C GLY A 123 6.05 17.49 -18.40
N ARG A 124 6.10 17.08 -17.12
CA ARG A 124 6.30 15.68 -16.70
C ARG A 124 4.98 15.07 -16.21
N ARG A 125 4.85 13.76 -16.39
CA ARG A 125 3.70 12.96 -15.95
C ARG A 125 4.10 12.17 -14.71
N PHE A 126 3.32 12.31 -13.65
CA PHE A 126 3.60 11.67 -12.38
C PHE A 126 2.45 10.77 -11.94
N LEU A 127 2.80 9.72 -11.21
CA LEU A 127 1.88 9.00 -10.34
C LEU A 127 2.25 9.26 -8.88
N LEU A 128 1.23 9.34 -8.03
CA LEU A 128 1.36 9.30 -6.58
C LEU A 128 0.74 8.00 -6.08
N THR A 129 1.49 7.23 -5.31
CA THR A 129 0.98 6.02 -4.64
C THR A 129 1.09 6.17 -3.15
N THR A 130 0.00 6.03 -2.41
CA THR A 130 0.02 6.04 -0.94
C THR A 130 0.32 4.65 -0.40
N TRP A 131 1.07 4.58 0.70
CA TRP A 131 1.39 3.35 1.40
C TRP A 131 1.24 3.56 2.89
N TYR A 132 0.72 2.56 3.58
CA TYR A 132 0.79 2.49 5.03
C TYR A 132 1.73 1.37 5.45
N GLY A 133 2.44 1.63 6.54
CA GLY A 133 3.19 0.59 7.22
C GLY A 133 2.21 -0.43 7.77
N ILE A 134 2.47 -1.70 7.53
CA ILE A 134 1.94 -2.77 8.36
C ILE A 134 3.08 -3.14 9.30
N GLY A 135 2.89 -2.95 10.61
CA GLY A 135 3.90 -3.33 11.60
C GLY A 135 4.28 -4.81 11.44
N PRO A 136 5.38 -5.29 12.07
CA PRO A 136 5.65 -6.73 12.07
C PRO A 136 4.40 -7.44 12.60
N ALA A 137 3.85 -8.35 11.80
CA ALA A 137 2.50 -8.88 11.98
C ALA A 137 2.33 -9.72 13.27
N GLN A 138 3.38 -9.90 14.09
CA GLN A 138 3.37 -10.74 15.28
C GLN A 138 4.34 -10.23 16.38
N ILE A 139 4.10 -9.04 16.94
CA ILE A 139 4.64 -8.72 18.28
C ILE A 139 3.46 -8.66 19.27
N PRO A 140 3.35 -9.61 20.23
CA PRO A 140 2.35 -9.54 21.29
C PRO A 140 2.41 -8.21 22.03
N GLY A 141 1.27 -7.53 22.19
CA GLY A 141 1.16 -6.24 22.87
C GLY A 141 1.40 -5.00 22.00
N VAL A 142 1.48 -5.15 20.67
CA VAL A 142 1.72 -4.05 19.72
C VAL A 142 0.61 -3.99 18.66
N GLU A 143 -0.60 -3.64 19.07
CA GLU A 143 -1.56 -3.07 18.13
C GLU A 143 -1.09 -1.66 17.74
N ASN A 144 -1.14 -1.33 16.44
CA ASN A 144 -1.03 0.04 15.91
C ASN A 144 0.33 0.78 15.96
N LYS A 145 1.48 0.10 16.12
CA LYS A 145 2.82 0.74 16.03
C LYS A 145 3.48 0.56 14.66
N HIS A 146 2.81 1.01 13.61
CA HIS A 146 3.32 0.87 12.24
C HIS A 146 4.28 2.01 11.83
N LYS A 147 5.06 1.77 10.76
CA LYS A 147 6.12 2.66 10.22
C LYS A 147 5.62 4.02 9.70
N GLY A 148 4.33 4.30 9.83
CA GLY A 148 3.65 5.50 9.37
C GLY A 148 3.04 5.38 7.98
N VAL A 149 2.83 6.53 7.35
CA VAL A 149 2.35 6.69 5.97
C VAL A 149 3.46 7.26 5.11
N ARG A 150 3.59 6.77 3.89
CA ARG A 150 4.47 7.36 2.87
C ARG A 150 3.75 7.48 1.54
N VAL A 151 4.25 8.38 0.69
CA VAL A 151 3.85 8.48 -0.71
C VAL A 151 5.02 8.14 -1.61
N SER A 152 4.77 7.47 -2.72
CA SER A 152 5.73 7.35 -3.83
C SER A 152 5.39 8.40 -4.87
N LEU A 153 6.33 9.30 -5.16
CA LEU A 153 6.27 10.12 -6.35
C LEU A 153 7.00 9.38 -7.48
N VAL A 154 6.28 9.01 -8.53
CA VAL A 154 6.79 8.23 -9.67
C VAL A 154 6.74 9.09 -10.92
N ASP A 155 7.86 9.27 -11.60
CA ASP A 155 7.88 9.88 -12.93
C ASP A 155 7.66 8.81 -14.00
N ILE A 156 6.57 8.94 -14.73
CA ILE A 156 6.16 8.07 -15.84
C ILE A 156 6.21 8.81 -17.19
N THR A 157 6.96 9.91 -17.27
CA THR A 157 7.14 10.67 -18.52
C THR A 157 7.74 9.78 -19.61
N ASP A 158 8.73 8.96 -19.26
CA ASP A 158 9.30 7.91 -20.10
C ASP A 158 9.16 6.55 -19.41
N MET A 159 8.29 5.69 -19.96
CA MET A 159 8.06 4.34 -19.43
C MET A 159 9.28 3.40 -19.59
N ASN A 160 10.30 3.78 -20.35
CA ASN A 160 11.57 3.06 -20.43
C ASN A 160 12.58 3.51 -19.35
N ASN A 161 12.33 4.64 -18.68
CA ASN A 161 13.20 5.19 -17.63
C ASN A 161 12.38 5.70 -16.43
N ILE A 162 11.63 4.80 -15.80
CA ILE A 162 10.76 5.13 -14.68
C ILE A 162 11.60 5.34 -13.43
N LYS A 163 11.53 6.53 -12.83
CA LYS A 163 12.18 6.87 -11.57
C LYS A 163 11.16 7.21 -10.51
N TYR A 164 11.46 6.90 -9.26
CA TYR A 164 10.59 7.26 -8.14
C TYR A 164 11.35 7.54 -6.85
N ARG A 165 10.64 8.13 -5.90
CA ARG A 165 11.08 8.30 -4.52
C ARG A 165 9.93 8.05 -3.56
N HIS A 166 10.21 7.29 -2.50
CA HIS A 166 9.35 7.21 -1.31
C HIS A 166 9.58 8.43 -0.42
N ILE A 167 8.50 9.05 0.03
CA ILE A 167 8.49 10.25 0.86
C ILE A 167 7.65 9.93 2.09
N LEU A 168 8.26 9.91 3.27
CA LEU A 168 7.56 9.68 4.53
C LEU A 168 6.73 10.92 4.89
N LEU A 169 5.47 10.72 5.30
CA LEU A 169 4.66 11.78 5.87
C LEU A 169 4.96 11.88 7.36
N VAL A 170 5.23 13.11 7.81
CA VAL A 170 5.61 13.41 9.18
C VAL A 170 4.70 14.48 9.77
N GLN A 171 4.62 14.50 11.09
CA GLN A 171 3.92 15.49 11.91
C GLN A 171 4.87 16.05 12.96
N ASP A 172 4.56 17.25 13.47
CA ASP A 172 5.21 17.83 14.65
C ASP A 172 5.05 16.87 15.84
N LYS A 173 6.11 16.67 16.63
CA LYS A 173 6.02 15.86 17.86
C LYS A 173 5.12 16.49 18.93
N ASN A 174 4.87 17.80 18.87
CA ASN A 174 3.92 18.49 19.73
C ASN A 174 2.46 18.29 19.28
N ASN A 175 2.23 17.67 18.12
CA ASN A 175 0.88 17.31 17.70
C ASN A 175 0.31 16.28 18.68
N ARG A 176 -0.91 16.51 19.20
CA ARG A 176 -1.57 15.62 20.17
C ARG A 176 -1.75 14.17 19.69
N PHE A 177 -1.68 13.92 18.39
CA PHE A 177 -1.78 12.59 17.78
C PHE A 177 -0.41 11.89 17.66
N TYR A 178 0.68 12.58 17.99
CA TYR A 178 2.01 11.97 18.02
C TYR A 178 2.12 10.92 19.13
N LYS A 179 2.92 9.88 18.87
CA LYS A 179 3.24 8.80 19.80
C LYS A 179 4.76 8.69 19.91
N GLU A 180 5.29 8.83 21.13
CA GLU A 180 6.73 8.93 21.42
C GLU A 180 7.53 7.64 21.19
N ASP A 181 6.87 6.51 20.97
CA ASP A 181 7.52 5.22 20.69
C ASP A 181 8.03 5.10 19.24
N SER A 182 8.40 6.21 18.62
CA SER A 182 9.03 6.25 17.30
C SER A 182 10.52 6.55 17.43
N ALA A 183 11.35 5.61 16.98
CA ALA A 183 12.79 5.83 16.85
C ALA A 183 13.17 6.83 15.72
N TYR A 184 12.20 7.34 14.97
CA TYR A 184 12.45 8.37 13.95
C TYR A 184 12.71 9.73 14.61
N THR A 185 13.93 10.22 14.46
CA THR A 185 14.43 11.45 15.08
C THR A 185 14.93 12.47 14.06
N GLN A 186 14.51 12.38 12.79
CA GLN A 186 14.99 13.33 11.77
C GLN A 186 14.64 14.76 12.20
N LEU A 187 15.68 15.61 12.34
CA LEU A 187 15.63 16.97 12.90
C LEU A 187 15.15 17.08 14.36
N GLY A 188 14.97 15.98 15.09
CA GLY A 188 14.53 15.95 16.49
C GLY A 188 13.06 16.33 16.71
N GLU A 189 12.46 17.10 15.79
CA GLU A 189 11.15 17.75 15.90
C GLU A 189 10.01 16.97 15.24
N PHE A 190 10.31 15.98 14.38
CA PHE A 190 9.29 15.29 13.58
C PHE A 190 9.14 13.81 13.94
N GLY A 191 7.92 13.32 13.79
CA GLY A 191 7.57 11.91 13.90
C GLY A 191 6.72 11.44 12.71
N PRO A 192 6.71 10.14 12.38
CA PRO A 192 5.87 9.61 11.31
C PRO A 192 4.38 9.79 11.64
N VAL A 193 3.59 10.08 10.60
CA VAL A 193 2.12 10.04 10.67
C VAL A 193 1.67 8.57 10.69
N ARG A 194 1.07 8.12 11.80
CA ARG A 194 0.69 6.70 12.02
C ARG A 194 -0.82 6.48 11.93
N ILE A 195 -1.35 6.74 10.74
CA ILE A 195 -2.71 6.37 10.36
C ILE A 195 -2.68 5.45 9.13
N HIS A 196 -3.80 4.84 8.78
CA HIS A 196 -3.92 4.18 7.48
C HIS A 196 -3.82 5.21 6.36
N ALA A 197 -3.20 4.82 5.25
CA ALA A 197 -2.93 5.70 4.14
C ALA A 197 -4.15 5.76 3.22
N GLY A 198 -5.07 6.70 3.46
CA GLY A 198 -6.32 6.79 2.71
C GLY A 198 -6.16 6.95 1.18
N GLY A 199 -7.30 7.04 0.50
CA GLY A 199 -7.37 7.38 -0.92
C GLY A 199 -6.63 8.69 -1.24
N VAL A 200 -5.96 8.73 -2.39
CA VAL A 200 -5.36 9.93 -2.97
C VAL A 200 -6.02 10.17 -4.33
N ALA A 201 -6.40 11.41 -4.62
CA ALA A 201 -7.06 11.83 -5.85
C ALA A 201 -6.35 13.05 -6.43
#